data_AF-A0A2H0B558-F1
#
_entry.id   AF-A0A2H0B558-F1
#
_cell.length_a   1.000
_cell.length_b   1.000
_cell.length_c   1.000
_cell.angle_alpha   90.00
_cell.angle_beta   90.00
_cell.angle_gamma   90.00
#
_symmetry.space_group_name_H-M   'P 1'
#
loop_
_entity.id
_entity.type
_entity.pdbx_description
1 polymer ?
#
loop_
_entity_poly.entity_id
_entity_poly.type
_entity_poly.pdbx_seq_one_letter_code
_entity_poly.pdbx_strand_id
1 'polypeptide(L)'
;MKLRQVKKYIKKFPFFYRTVIVFATLLGLGIFIVLFFNKRPVRQTLTNQNQTEGVSFNTFWTKLQENSTDFLQGSDLYIANIESVNVANFNKSKGQSALWQATIVRCEQFLSQQEGNQGNLNCLGQSAEAMLADPKITGMPGELVVSPNEVPFARNVVKASVIKIGAEQAEQSINQSNRYKYQNNDDFYYKLMVDPLTTTPLWQITRHCSLSSKQDKSCDSSSEWSIKVNATNGQLL
;
A
#
# COMPACT_ATOMS: atom_id res chain seq x y z
N MET A 1 -43.26 -29.30 19.85
CA MET A 1 -42.81 -30.66 19.43
C MET A 1 -42.04 -30.62 18.10
N LYS A 2 -40.91 -29.88 18.00
CA LYS A 2 -40.10 -29.80 16.75
C LYS A 2 -38.56 -29.74 16.93
N LEU A 3 -38.04 -29.84 18.16
CA LEU A 3 -36.58 -29.77 18.43
C LEU A 3 -35.88 -31.14 18.58
N ARG A 4 -36.63 -32.26 18.67
CA ARG A 4 -36.04 -33.60 18.84
C ARG A 4 -35.58 -34.28 17.53
N GLN A 5 -36.05 -33.81 16.37
CA GLN A 5 -35.72 -34.42 15.07
C GLN A 5 -34.35 -33.99 14.53
N VAL A 6 -33.84 -32.81 14.87
CA VAL A 6 -32.55 -32.30 14.35
C VAL A 6 -31.35 -33.05 14.94
N LYS A 7 -31.39 -33.40 16.23
CA LYS A 7 -30.30 -34.13 16.91
C LYS A 7 -30.07 -35.54 16.35
N LYS A 8 -31.05 -36.15 15.67
CA LYS A 8 -30.91 -37.50 15.11
C LYS A 8 -30.19 -37.52 13.75
N TYR A 9 -30.17 -36.40 13.03
CA TYR A 9 -29.47 -36.28 11.73
C TYR A 9 -27.98 -35.94 11.89
N ILE A 10 -27.60 -35.16 12.90
CA ILE A 10 -26.20 -34.76 13.15
C ILE A 10 -25.30 -35.96 13.49
N LYS A 11 -25.86 -37.02 14.09
CA LYS A 11 -25.11 -38.24 14.43
C LYS A 11 -24.84 -39.17 13.24
N LYS A 12 -25.55 -39.02 12.12
CA LYS A 12 -25.48 -39.96 10.98
C LYS A 12 -24.53 -39.49 9.87
N PHE A 13 -24.14 -38.20 9.86
CA PHE A 13 -23.25 -37.63 8.86
C PHE A 13 -22.33 -36.54 9.46
N PRO A 14 -21.38 -36.91 10.35
CA PRO A 14 -20.43 -35.95 10.93
C PRO A 14 -19.52 -35.31 9.87
N PHE A 15 -19.33 -36.00 8.74
CA PHE A 15 -18.50 -35.52 7.64
C PHE A 15 -19.14 -34.33 6.92
N PHE A 16 -20.43 -34.41 6.54
CA PHE A 16 -21.14 -33.34 5.83
C PHE A 16 -21.18 -32.02 6.62
N TYR A 17 -21.31 -32.08 7.95
CA TYR A 17 -21.38 -30.87 8.77
C TYR A 17 -20.02 -30.15 8.83
N ARG A 18 -18.91 -30.90 8.86
CA ARG A 18 -17.56 -30.32 8.79
C ARG A 18 -17.28 -29.68 7.43
N THR A 19 -17.65 -30.34 6.33
CA THR A 19 -17.43 -29.79 4.99
C THR A 19 -18.27 -28.53 4.75
N VAL A 20 -19.54 -28.52 5.16
CA VAL A 20 -20.42 -27.35 4.99
C VAL A 20 -19.96 -26.16 5.84
N ILE A 21 -19.48 -26.38 7.06
CA ILE A 21 -18.93 -25.30 7.89
C ILE A 21 -17.65 -24.74 7.27
N VAL A 22 -16.73 -25.59 6.81
CA VAL A 22 -15.48 -25.15 6.16
C VAL A 22 -15.77 -24.36 4.88
N PHE A 23 -16.72 -24.81 4.05
CA PHE A 23 -17.15 -24.08 2.86
C PHE A 23 -17.83 -22.75 3.20
N ALA A 24 -18.66 -22.70 4.23
CA ALA A 24 -19.32 -21.46 4.66
C ALA A 24 -18.31 -20.44 5.21
N THR A 25 -17.29 -20.88 5.96
CA THR A 25 -16.21 -19.99 6.42
C THR A 25 -15.32 -19.51 5.28
N LEU A 26 -15.02 -20.36 4.30
CA LEU A 26 -14.22 -19.98 3.11
C LEU A 26 -14.98 -19.00 2.22
N LEU A 27 -16.28 -19.20 2.00
CA LEU A 27 -17.14 -18.26 1.27
C LEU A 27 -17.30 -16.93 2.02
N GLY A 28 -17.42 -16.96 3.35
CA GLY A 28 -17.47 -15.74 4.17
C GLY A 28 -16.18 -14.91 4.10
N LEU A 29 -15.01 -15.56 4.15
CA LEU A 29 -13.71 -14.90 3.96
C LEU A 29 -13.56 -14.34 2.54
N GLY A 30 -13.93 -15.12 1.52
CA GLY A 30 -13.84 -14.71 0.11
C GLY A 30 -14.70 -13.49 -0.21
N ILE A 31 -15.92 -13.40 0.34
CA ILE A 31 -16.81 -12.24 0.13
C ILE A 31 -16.28 -10.98 0.82
N PHE A 32 -15.69 -11.12 2.02
CA PHE A 32 -15.03 -9.98 2.68
C PHE A 32 -13.88 -9.44 1.84
N ILE A 33 -13.03 -10.32 1.31
CA ILE A 33 -11.87 -9.94 0.49
C ILE A 33 -12.32 -9.26 -0.83
N VAL A 34 -13.32 -9.80 -1.53
CA VAL A 34 -13.80 -9.23 -2.82
C VAL A 34 -14.43 -7.83 -2.64
N LEU A 35 -15.08 -7.56 -1.50
CA LEU A 35 -15.69 -6.24 -1.25
C LEU A 35 -14.66 -5.13 -0.93
N PHE A 36 -13.46 -5.47 -0.46
CA PHE A 36 -12.40 -4.49 -0.19
C PHE A 36 -11.73 -3.98 -1.47
N PHE A 37 -11.54 -4.84 -2.48
CA PHE A 37 -10.81 -4.48 -3.69
C PHE A 37 -11.65 -3.78 -4.76
N ASN A 38 -12.99 -3.81 -4.64
CA ASN A 38 -13.89 -3.32 -5.69
C ASN A 38 -14.48 -1.93 -5.44
N LYS A 39 -13.94 -1.13 -4.52
CA LYS A 39 -14.42 0.22 -4.24
C LYS A 39 -13.34 1.27 -4.50
N ARG A 40 -13.71 2.28 -5.29
CA ARG A 40 -13.06 3.61 -5.30
C ARG A 40 -12.75 4.04 -3.87
N PRO A 41 -11.67 4.79 -3.60
CA PRO A 41 -11.22 5.09 -2.25
C PRO A 41 -12.34 5.74 -1.43
N VAL A 42 -13.04 4.92 -0.65
CA VAL A 42 -14.00 5.38 0.35
C VAL A 42 -13.15 5.96 1.47
N ARG A 43 -13.39 7.21 1.84
CA ARG A 43 -12.71 7.87 2.97
C ARG A 43 -12.80 6.95 4.20
N GLN A 44 -11.65 6.41 4.62
CA GLN A 44 -11.55 5.63 5.85
C GLN A 44 -11.38 6.61 7.03
N THR A 45 -12.10 6.35 8.11
CA THR A 45 -12.13 7.22 9.30
C THR A 45 -11.55 6.48 10.51
N LEU A 46 -10.67 7.16 11.25
CA LEU A 46 -10.23 6.71 12.56
C LEU A 46 -11.38 6.82 13.57
N THR A 47 -11.48 5.85 14.49
CA THR A 47 -12.34 5.97 15.67
C THR A 47 -11.68 6.91 16.68
N ASN A 48 -12.42 7.93 17.12
CA ASN A 48 -11.97 9.10 17.91
C ASN A 48 -11.33 8.83 19.29
N GLN A 49 -10.90 7.61 19.63
CA GLN A 49 -10.41 7.29 20.97
C GLN A 49 -9.04 6.60 21.04
N ASN A 50 -8.45 6.18 19.92
CA ASN A 50 -7.11 5.58 19.92
C ASN A 50 -6.18 6.33 18.98
N GLN A 51 -5.17 7.01 19.53
CA GLN A 51 -4.06 7.57 18.76
C GLN A 51 -3.39 6.42 17.99
N THR A 52 -3.46 6.48 16.67
CA THR A 52 -2.70 5.61 15.75
C THR A 52 -1.31 6.20 15.58
N GLU A 53 -0.30 5.35 15.70
CA GLU A 53 1.10 5.71 15.41
C GLU A 53 1.40 5.55 13.91
N GLY A 54 0.45 4.99 13.15
CA GLY A 54 0.62 4.66 11.76
C GLY A 54 1.55 3.48 11.54
N VAL A 55 1.75 3.16 10.28
CA VAL A 55 2.68 2.16 9.82
C VAL A 55 3.83 2.87 9.13
N SER A 56 5.06 2.61 9.56
CA SER A 56 6.25 3.12 8.86
C SER A 56 6.38 2.47 7.48
N PHE A 57 6.94 3.20 6.51
CA PHE A 57 7.25 2.61 5.21
C PHE A 57 8.12 1.35 5.34
N ASN A 58 9.12 1.35 6.24
CA ASN A 58 10.01 0.20 6.40
C ASN A 58 9.25 -1.05 6.88
N THR A 59 8.34 -0.89 7.84
CA THR A 59 7.48 -2.00 8.29
C THR A 59 6.61 -2.53 7.15
N PHE A 60 6.02 -1.63 6.36
CA PHE A 60 5.26 -2.01 5.18
C PHE A 60 6.11 -2.75 4.15
N TRP A 61 7.28 -2.20 3.85
CA TRP A 61 8.19 -2.73 2.84
C TRP A 61 8.70 -4.12 3.19
N THR A 62 9.12 -4.34 4.44
CA THR A 62 9.52 -5.66 4.94
C THR A 62 8.39 -6.66 4.80
N LYS A 63 7.18 -6.31 5.30
CA LYS A 63 6.02 -7.22 5.19
C LYS A 63 5.66 -7.51 3.73
N LEU A 64 5.75 -6.52 2.84
CA LEU A 64 5.48 -6.68 1.42
C LEU A 64 6.44 -7.70 0.80
N GLN A 65 7.74 -7.60 1.09
CA GLN A 65 8.75 -8.52 0.57
C GLN A 65 8.57 -9.95 1.11
N GLU A 66 8.22 -10.10 2.39
CA GLU A 66 8.03 -11.40 3.04
C GLU A 66 6.75 -12.11 2.59
N ASN A 67 5.65 -11.38 2.40
CA ASN A 67 4.30 -11.97 2.25
C ASN A 67 3.77 -11.92 0.80
N SER A 68 4.55 -11.47 -0.18
CA SER A 68 4.14 -11.48 -1.60
C SER A 68 4.43 -12.80 -2.33
N THR A 69 4.99 -13.80 -1.64
CA THR A 69 5.48 -15.05 -2.25
C THR A 69 4.42 -15.81 -3.04
N ASP A 70 3.20 -15.88 -2.51
CA ASP A 70 2.10 -16.63 -3.12
C ASP A 70 1.68 -16.03 -4.47
N PHE A 71 1.59 -14.69 -4.53
CA PHE A 71 1.33 -13.98 -5.77
C PHE A 71 2.49 -14.11 -6.77
N LEU A 72 3.73 -14.02 -6.29
CA LEU A 72 4.91 -14.04 -7.16
C LEU A 72 5.20 -15.42 -7.77
N GLN A 73 4.75 -16.51 -7.14
CA GLN A 73 4.97 -17.89 -7.62
C GLN A 73 6.44 -18.19 -7.93
N GLY A 74 7.35 -17.68 -7.09
CA GLY A 74 8.81 -17.81 -7.27
C GLY A 74 9.45 -16.78 -8.21
N SER A 75 8.67 -15.84 -8.75
CA SER A 75 9.19 -14.73 -9.55
C SER A 75 9.80 -13.63 -8.68
N ASP A 76 10.62 -12.77 -9.29
CA ASP A 76 11.10 -11.55 -8.66
C ASP A 76 9.93 -10.58 -8.35
N LEU A 77 10.03 -9.87 -7.22
CA LEU A 77 9.07 -8.82 -6.87
C LEU A 77 9.35 -7.54 -7.69
N TYR A 78 8.39 -7.16 -8.53
CA TYR A 78 8.38 -5.88 -9.24
C TYR A 78 7.30 -4.93 -8.69
N ILE A 79 7.62 -3.65 -8.67
CA ILE A 79 6.76 -2.58 -8.16
C ILE A 79 6.42 -1.62 -9.29
N ALA A 80 5.14 -1.30 -9.45
CA ALA A 80 4.68 -0.24 -10.35
C ALA A 80 4.43 1.08 -9.60
N ASN A 81 3.89 1.01 -8.38
CA ASN A 81 3.70 2.17 -7.51
C ASN A 81 3.63 1.74 -6.03
N ILE A 82 3.81 2.73 -5.14
CA ILE A 82 3.49 2.65 -3.72
C ILE A 82 2.88 3.98 -3.32
N GLU A 83 1.85 4.02 -2.50
CA GLU A 83 1.29 5.27 -2.00
C GLU A 83 0.77 5.20 -0.57
N SER A 84 0.88 6.33 0.12
CA SER A 84 0.22 6.56 1.40
C SER A 84 -1.24 6.96 1.17
N VAL A 85 -2.18 6.09 1.51
CA VAL A 85 -3.62 6.36 1.31
C VAL A 85 -4.08 7.41 2.33
N ASN A 86 -4.96 8.33 1.90
CA ASN A 86 -5.49 9.36 2.79
C ASN A 86 -6.50 8.76 3.78
N VAL A 87 -6.23 8.92 5.08
CA VAL A 87 -7.11 8.48 6.16
C VAL A 87 -7.42 9.70 7.02
N ALA A 88 -8.71 9.96 7.23
CA ALA A 88 -9.13 11.15 7.97
C ALA A 88 -8.61 11.11 9.41
N ASN A 89 -8.15 12.26 9.90
CA ASN A 89 -7.61 12.47 11.26
C ASN A 89 -6.27 11.77 11.55
N PHE A 90 -5.55 11.29 10.51
CA PHE A 90 -4.18 10.81 10.66
C PHE A 90 -3.19 11.89 10.19
N ASN A 91 -2.28 12.30 11.09
CA ASN A 91 -1.15 13.15 10.71
C ASN A 91 -0.07 12.26 10.08
N LYS A 92 0.18 12.47 8.78
CA LYS A 92 1.21 11.75 8.04
C LYS A 92 2.51 12.54 8.13
N SER A 93 3.51 12.01 8.82
CA SER A 93 4.86 12.58 8.87
C SER A 93 5.89 11.47 9.05
N LYS A 94 7.18 11.77 8.83
CA LYS A 94 8.29 10.84 9.08
C LYS A 94 8.15 9.51 8.33
N GLY A 95 7.66 9.55 7.10
CA GLY A 95 7.41 8.35 6.30
C GLY A 95 6.40 7.37 6.92
N GLN A 96 5.46 7.86 7.74
CA GLN A 96 4.37 7.08 8.31
C GLN A 96 3.07 7.31 7.53
N SER A 97 2.29 6.24 7.38
CA SER A 97 0.94 6.30 6.86
C SER A 97 0.03 5.41 7.69
N ALA A 98 -1.22 5.81 7.89
CA ALA A 98 -2.22 4.94 8.46
C ALA A 98 -2.47 3.72 7.56
N LEU A 99 -2.37 3.90 6.24
CA LEU A 99 -2.54 2.85 5.24
C LEU A 99 -1.52 3.02 4.11
N TRP A 100 -0.76 1.97 3.85
CA TRP A 100 0.09 1.84 2.67
C TRP A 100 -0.57 0.95 1.64
N GLN A 101 -0.42 1.31 0.38
CA GLN A 101 -0.87 0.53 -0.76
C GLN A 101 0.26 0.44 -1.79
N ALA A 102 0.40 -0.70 -2.45
CA ALA A 102 1.32 -0.89 -3.56
C ALA A 102 0.69 -1.76 -4.65
N THR A 103 0.91 -1.37 -5.90
CA THR A 103 0.70 -2.26 -7.04
C THR A 103 1.96 -3.10 -7.25
N ILE A 104 1.88 -4.38 -6.89
CA ILE A 104 2.92 -5.39 -7.15
C ILE A 104 2.67 -6.08 -8.49
N VAL A 105 3.74 -6.48 -9.17
CA VAL A 105 3.67 -7.04 -10.52
C VAL A 105 4.46 -8.34 -10.62
N ARG A 106 3.82 -9.37 -11.16
CA ARG A 106 4.46 -10.59 -11.62
C ARG A 106 4.70 -10.44 -13.12
N CYS A 107 5.95 -10.20 -13.50
CA CYS A 107 6.34 -10.00 -14.88
C CYS A 107 6.53 -11.33 -15.61
N GLU A 108 5.83 -11.51 -16.71
CA GLU A 108 5.91 -12.69 -17.56
C GLU A 108 6.84 -12.43 -18.76
N GLN A 109 6.87 -11.18 -19.25
CA GLN A 109 7.72 -10.77 -20.36
C GLN A 109 8.17 -9.31 -20.22
N PHE A 110 9.41 -9.02 -20.62
CA PHE A 110 9.90 -7.65 -20.80
C PHE A 110 9.92 -7.28 -22.28
N LEU A 111 9.39 -6.10 -22.62
CA LEU A 111 9.33 -5.62 -24.00
C LEU A 111 10.61 -4.93 -24.48
N SER A 112 11.47 -4.52 -23.55
CA SER A 112 12.76 -3.89 -23.87
C SER A 112 13.82 -4.30 -22.85
N GLN A 113 14.68 -5.24 -23.21
CA GLN A 113 15.98 -5.41 -22.57
C GLN A 113 17.03 -4.82 -23.51
N GLN A 114 17.32 -3.52 -23.38
CA GLN A 114 18.56 -3.00 -23.95
C GLN A 114 19.69 -3.41 -23.01
N GLU A 115 20.52 -4.34 -23.46
CA GLU A 115 21.78 -4.69 -22.82
C GLU A 115 22.56 -3.41 -22.50
N GLY A 116 22.79 -3.15 -21.21
CA GLY A 116 23.60 -2.02 -20.72
C GLY A 116 22.84 -0.88 -20.06
N ASN A 117 21.52 -0.74 -20.26
CA ASN A 117 20.71 0.26 -19.55
C ASN A 117 19.58 -0.43 -18.78
N GLN A 118 19.70 -0.49 -17.46
CA GLN A 118 18.64 -0.92 -16.52
C GLN A 118 17.37 -0.03 -16.58
N GLY A 119 17.33 0.95 -17.48
CA GLY A 119 16.44 2.10 -17.44
C GLY A 119 15.15 2.03 -18.22
N ASN A 120 14.75 0.89 -18.83
CA ASN A 120 13.40 0.74 -19.40
C ASN A 120 12.85 -0.68 -19.30
N LEU A 121 12.42 -1.08 -18.09
CA LEU A 121 11.73 -2.34 -17.84
C LEU A 121 10.23 -2.16 -18.05
N ASN A 122 9.79 -2.16 -19.31
CA ASN A 122 8.38 -2.27 -19.63
C ASN A 122 7.96 -3.74 -19.54
N CYS A 123 7.06 -4.03 -18.60
CA CYS A 123 6.66 -5.37 -18.21
C CYS A 123 5.24 -5.68 -18.68
N LEU A 124 5.09 -6.84 -19.32
CA LEU A 124 3.82 -7.51 -19.55
C LEU A 124 3.67 -8.64 -18.52
N GLY A 125 2.51 -8.69 -17.85
CA GLY A 125 2.22 -9.74 -16.88
C GLY A 125 0.94 -9.48 -16.11
N GLN A 126 0.94 -9.84 -14.83
CA GLN A 126 -0.18 -9.64 -13.92
C GLN A 126 0.21 -8.70 -12.79
N SER A 127 -0.75 -7.88 -12.33
CA SER A 127 -0.58 -7.06 -11.14
C SER A 127 -1.64 -7.35 -10.09
N ALA A 128 -1.28 -7.13 -8.83
CA ALA A 128 -2.18 -7.18 -7.70
C ALA A 128 -1.93 -5.99 -6.78
N GLU A 129 -2.97 -5.61 -6.04
CA GLU A 129 -2.87 -4.57 -5.01
C GLU A 129 -2.51 -5.19 -3.67
N ALA A 130 -1.47 -4.68 -3.02
CA ALA A 130 -1.06 -5.06 -1.68
C ALA A 130 -1.27 -3.89 -0.72
N MET A 131 -1.89 -4.14 0.43
CA MET A 131 -2.25 -3.11 1.41
C MET A 131 -1.83 -3.50 2.81
N LEU A 132 -1.38 -2.52 3.60
CA LEU A 132 -1.15 -2.67 5.03
C LEU A 132 -1.69 -1.46 5.78
N ALA A 133 -2.64 -1.71 6.66
CA ALA A 133 -3.24 -0.72 7.54
C ALA A 133 -2.65 -0.79 8.94
N ASP A 134 -2.65 0.33 9.66
CA ASP A 134 -2.56 0.31 11.12
C ASP A 134 -3.72 -0.54 11.68
N PRO A 135 -3.47 -1.48 12.61
CA PRO A 135 -4.51 -2.31 13.20
C PRO A 135 -5.67 -1.54 13.86
N LYS A 136 -5.46 -0.27 14.22
CA LYS A 136 -6.46 0.62 14.80
C LYS A 136 -7.41 1.23 13.75
N ILE A 137 -7.16 1.04 12.45
CA ILE A 137 -8.10 1.45 11.39
C ILE A 137 -9.30 0.50 11.40
N THR A 138 -10.50 1.09 11.54
CA THR A 138 -11.74 0.31 11.59
C THR A 138 -11.97 -0.44 10.29
N GLY A 139 -12.24 -1.74 10.40
CA GLY A 139 -12.55 -2.61 9.27
C GLY A 139 -11.34 -3.10 8.48
N MET A 140 -10.11 -2.87 8.96
CA MET A 140 -8.89 -3.37 8.34
C MET A 140 -8.19 -4.42 9.23
N PRO A 141 -7.56 -5.46 8.64
CA PRO A 141 -7.00 -6.57 9.40
C PRO A 141 -5.68 -6.27 10.12
N GLY A 142 -5.01 -5.15 9.86
CA GLY A 142 -3.69 -4.81 10.47
C GLY A 142 -2.51 -5.66 9.94
N GLU A 143 -2.80 -6.60 9.05
CA GLU A 143 -1.85 -7.46 8.35
C GLU A 143 -1.72 -7.04 6.88
N LEU A 144 -0.68 -7.51 6.20
CA LEU A 144 -0.56 -7.28 4.76
C LEU A 144 -1.61 -8.11 4.03
N VAL A 145 -2.44 -7.44 3.24
CA VAL A 145 -3.44 -8.10 2.38
C VAL A 145 -3.02 -7.89 0.93
N VAL A 146 -2.80 -9.00 0.21
CA VAL A 146 -2.62 -8.98 -1.23
C VAL A 146 -3.94 -9.36 -1.90
N SER A 147 -4.33 -8.61 -2.92
CA SER A 147 -5.55 -8.88 -3.66
C SER A 147 -5.49 -10.24 -4.35
N PRO A 148 -6.52 -11.09 -4.23
CA PRO A 148 -6.62 -12.30 -5.05
C PRO A 148 -7.02 -11.96 -6.50
N ASN A 149 -7.49 -10.72 -6.75
CA ASN A 149 -7.92 -10.30 -8.07
C ASN A 149 -6.70 -9.76 -8.84
N GLU A 150 -6.05 -10.66 -9.56
CA GLU A 150 -5.01 -10.28 -10.51
C GLU A 150 -5.62 -9.55 -11.72
N VAL A 151 -4.96 -8.50 -12.16
CA VAL A 151 -5.35 -7.74 -13.37
C VAL A 151 -4.20 -7.70 -14.37
N PRO A 152 -4.49 -7.79 -15.68
CA PRO A 152 -3.46 -7.65 -16.71
C PRO A 152 -2.69 -6.35 -16.57
N PHE A 153 -1.37 -6.44 -16.69
CA PHE A 153 -0.46 -5.32 -16.51
C PHE A 153 0.46 -5.17 -17.71
N ALA A 154 0.65 -3.93 -18.17
CA ALA A 154 1.46 -3.58 -19.34
C ALA A 154 2.09 -2.18 -19.21
N ARG A 155 3.03 -1.99 -18.28
CA ARG A 155 3.68 -0.69 -18.00
C ARG A 155 5.09 -0.86 -17.44
N ASN A 156 5.76 0.26 -17.19
CA ASN A 156 7.06 0.28 -16.54
C ASN A 156 6.97 -0.19 -15.09
N VAL A 157 7.95 -0.97 -14.68
CA VAL A 157 8.13 -1.46 -13.31
C VAL A 157 9.58 -1.34 -12.89
N VAL A 158 9.83 -1.41 -11.60
CA VAL A 158 11.19 -1.58 -11.06
C VAL A 158 11.25 -2.83 -10.22
N LYS A 159 12.40 -3.52 -10.25
CA LYS A 159 12.65 -4.62 -9.31
C LYS A 159 12.75 -4.03 -7.91
N ALA A 160 12.14 -4.69 -6.92
CA ALA A 160 12.11 -4.19 -5.54
C ALA A 160 13.51 -3.88 -4.97
N SER A 161 14.54 -4.65 -5.36
CA SER A 161 15.94 -4.43 -4.94
C SER A 161 16.56 -3.11 -5.41
N VAL A 162 15.96 -2.41 -6.38
CA VAL A 162 16.42 -1.10 -6.88
C VAL A 162 15.97 0.04 -5.97
N ILE A 163 14.92 -0.16 -5.18
CA ILE A 163 14.41 0.80 -4.21
C ILE A 163 15.25 0.67 -2.93
N LYS A 164 16.10 1.66 -2.67
CA LYS A 164 17.03 1.67 -1.54
C LYS A 164 16.66 2.69 -0.48
N ILE A 165 15.96 3.74 -0.87
CA ILE A 165 15.57 4.85 -0.02
C ILE A 165 14.07 4.73 0.28
N GLY A 166 13.72 4.66 1.56
CA GLY A 166 12.33 4.64 2.02
C GLY A 166 11.72 6.04 2.10
N ALA A 167 10.40 6.11 2.30
CA ALA A 167 9.66 7.39 2.38
C ALA A 167 10.22 8.34 3.44
N GLU A 168 10.57 7.83 4.63
CA GLU A 168 11.15 8.63 5.72
C GLU A 168 12.51 9.21 5.33
N GLN A 169 13.39 8.40 4.74
CA GLN A 169 14.71 8.85 4.31
C GLN A 169 14.60 9.88 3.17
N ALA A 170 13.66 9.70 2.24
CA ALA A 170 13.38 10.67 1.20
C ALA A 170 12.88 12.01 1.77
N GLU A 171 12.01 11.97 2.79
CA GLU A 171 11.59 13.16 3.54
C GLU A 171 12.77 13.85 4.23
N GLN A 172 13.67 13.07 4.85
CA GLN A 172 14.89 13.61 5.46
C GLN A 172 15.81 14.29 4.43
N SER A 173 15.96 13.72 3.23
CA SER A 173 16.73 14.34 2.13
C SER A 173 16.15 15.71 1.73
N ILE A 174 14.82 15.84 1.70
CA ILE A 174 14.14 17.11 1.46
C ILE A 174 14.46 18.12 2.58
N ASN A 175 14.31 17.70 3.84
CA ASN A 175 14.51 18.55 5.01
C ASN A 175 15.96 19.06 5.12
N GLN A 176 16.95 18.26 4.70
CA GLN A 176 18.36 18.65 4.69
C GLN A 176 18.69 19.73 3.65
N SER A 177 17.85 19.91 2.62
CA SER A 177 18.15 20.85 1.53
C SER A 177 18.02 22.33 1.91
N ASN A 178 17.47 22.65 3.10
CA ASN A 178 17.15 24.01 3.58
C ASN A 178 16.22 24.83 2.66
N ARG A 179 15.86 24.31 1.47
CA ARG A 179 14.97 24.95 0.49
C ARG A 179 13.51 24.84 0.88
N TYR A 180 13.17 23.84 1.69
CA TYR A 180 11.81 23.52 2.08
C TYR A 180 11.75 23.50 3.61
N LYS A 181 10.94 24.38 4.19
CA LYS A 181 10.80 24.50 5.65
C LYS A 181 9.63 23.64 6.12
N TYR A 182 9.92 22.77 7.09
CA TYR A 182 8.96 21.95 7.81
C TYR A 182 8.28 22.77 8.92
N GLN A 183 6.98 22.59 9.11
CA GLN A 183 6.25 23.00 10.31
C GLN A 183 5.70 21.75 11.03
N ASN A 184 5.64 21.79 12.36
CA ASN A 184 5.26 20.65 13.21
C ASN A 184 3.85 20.06 12.95
N ASN A 185 3.01 20.73 12.15
CA ASN A 185 1.62 20.35 11.88
C ASN A 185 1.36 20.07 10.39
N ASP A 186 2.40 19.82 9.60
CA ASP A 186 2.27 19.54 8.17
C ASP A 186 1.83 18.09 7.92
N ASP A 187 0.97 17.90 6.94
CA ASP A 187 0.56 16.58 6.47
C ASP A 187 1.34 16.22 5.20
N PHE A 188 1.99 15.06 5.18
CA PHE A 188 2.78 14.59 4.04
C PHE A 188 2.08 13.46 3.29
N TYR A 189 2.19 13.46 1.98
CA TYR A 189 1.68 12.40 1.12
C TYR A 189 2.83 11.84 0.32
N TYR A 190 3.06 10.54 0.47
CA TYR A 190 4.14 9.82 -0.15
C TYR A 190 3.59 9.00 -1.31
N LYS A 191 4.21 9.13 -2.47
CA LYS A 191 3.92 8.31 -3.64
C LYS A 191 5.21 7.90 -4.33
N LEU A 192 5.52 6.62 -4.32
CA LEU A 192 6.54 6.04 -5.19
C LEU A 192 5.93 5.78 -6.56
N MET A 193 6.57 6.30 -7.60
CA MET A 193 6.21 6.04 -8.99
C MET A 193 7.45 5.67 -9.80
N VAL A 194 7.24 4.94 -10.88
CA VAL A 194 8.27 4.65 -11.86
C VAL A 194 8.22 5.70 -12.96
N ASP A 195 9.32 6.43 -13.16
CA ASP A 195 9.44 7.40 -14.25
C ASP A 195 9.25 6.68 -15.61
N PRO A 196 8.29 7.10 -16.45
CA PRO A 196 8.03 6.44 -17.73
C PRO A 196 9.20 6.53 -18.72
N LEU A 197 10.10 7.51 -18.57
CA LEU A 197 11.21 7.74 -19.52
C LEU A 197 12.49 7.02 -19.10
N THR A 198 12.77 7.02 -17.79
CA THR A 198 14.05 6.55 -17.24
C THR A 198 13.92 5.26 -16.43
N THR A 199 12.69 4.77 -16.21
CA THR A 199 12.35 3.66 -15.30
C THR A 199 13.03 3.77 -13.94
N THR A 200 13.30 5.00 -13.52
CA THR A 200 13.86 5.28 -12.21
C THR A 200 12.71 5.34 -11.21
N PRO A 201 12.81 4.68 -10.05
CA PRO A 201 11.82 4.83 -9.01
C PRO A 201 11.99 6.19 -8.33
N LEU A 202 10.92 6.97 -8.28
CA LEU A 202 10.89 8.32 -7.72
C LEU A 202 9.85 8.39 -6.60
N TRP A 203 10.28 8.83 -5.42
CA TRP A 203 9.38 9.31 -4.39
C TRP A 203 8.91 10.71 -4.74
N GLN A 204 7.62 10.88 -4.96
CA GLN A 204 6.95 12.17 -4.92
C GLN A 204 6.39 12.39 -3.51
N ILE A 205 6.94 13.37 -2.80
CA ILE A 205 6.49 13.76 -1.47
C ILE A 205 5.77 15.09 -1.60
N THR A 206 4.50 15.11 -1.22
CA THR A 206 3.66 16.30 -1.27
C THR A 206 3.32 16.74 0.13
N ARG A 207 3.69 17.97 0.48
CA ARG A 207 3.29 18.62 1.72
C ARG A 207 1.94 19.31 1.51
N HIS A 208 1.01 19.02 2.39
CA HIS A 208 -0.27 19.70 2.51
C HIS A 208 -0.37 20.40 3.86
N CYS A 209 -1.08 21.53 3.85
CA CYS A 209 -1.47 22.23 5.05
C CYS A 209 -2.63 21.49 5.73
N SER A 210 -2.43 21.03 6.96
CA SER A 210 -3.49 20.45 7.78
C SER A 210 -4.61 21.47 8.08
N LEU A 211 -5.82 20.98 8.38
CA LEU A 211 -6.94 21.86 8.76
C LEU A 211 -6.70 22.62 10.07
N SER A 212 -5.92 22.04 10.99
CA SER A 212 -5.52 22.70 12.24
C SER A 212 -4.58 23.87 11.99
N SER A 213 -3.62 23.75 11.06
CA SER A 213 -2.68 24.82 10.70
C SER A 213 -3.30 25.97 9.89
N LYS A 214 -4.48 25.76 9.27
CA LYS A 214 -5.26 26.84 8.63
C LYS A 214 -5.88 27.81 9.64
N GLN A 215 -6.19 27.36 10.86
CA GLN A 215 -6.70 28.24 11.92
C GLN A 215 -5.62 29.19 12.44
N ASP A 216 -4.35 28.78 12.36
CA ASP A 216 -3.20 29.57 12.82
C ASP A 216 -2.69 30.61 11.80
N LYS A 217 -3.36 30.81 10.65
CA LYS A 217 -2.95 31.72 9.54
C LYS A 217 -1.53 31.51 9.00
N SER A 218 -0.86 30.42 9.39
CA SER A 218 0.51 30.06 9.02
C SER A 218 0.60 29.38 7.63
N CYS A 219 -0.54 28.98 7.07
CA CYS A 219 -0.61 28.14 5.88
C CYS A 219 -1.49 28.77 4.79
N ASP A 220 -0.89 29.12 3.67
CA ASP A 220 -1.57 29.53 2.44
C ASP A 220 -1.33 28.51 1.31
N SER A 221 -1.98 28.66 0.16
CA SER A 221 -1.79 27.74 -0.98
C SER A 221 -0.36 27.75 -1.55
N SER A 222 0.44 28.77 -1.24
CA SER A 222 1.86 28.83 -1.63
C SER A 222 2.75 27.97 -0.75
N SER A 223 2.20 27.48 0.37
CA SER A 223 2.88 26.61 1.33
C SER A 223 2.82 25.14 0.91
N GLU A 224 1.91 24.75 0.01
CA GLU A 224 1.87 23.39 -0.55
C GLU A 224 3.00 23.21 -1.57
N TRP A 225 3.72 22.10 -1.47
CA TRP A 225 4.77 21.76 -2.44
C TRP A 225 4.79 20.27 -2.70
N SER A 226 5.34 19.89 -3.86
CA SER A 226 5.55 18.50 -4.24
C SER A 226 6.96 18.36 -4.80
N ILE A 227 7.76 17.47 -4.21
CA ILE A 227 9.18 17.29 -4.55
C ILE A 227 9.40 15.84 -4.91
N LYS A 228 10.27 15.62 -5.91
CA LYS A 228 10.70 14.29 -6.32
C LYS A 228 12.06 13.96 -5.72
N VAL A 229 12.20 12.74 -5.22
CA VAL A 229 13.45 12.18 -4.68
C VAL A 229 13.69 10.85 -5.38
N ASN A 230 14.88 10.65 -5.92
CA ASN A 230 15.27 9.39 -6.51
C ASN A 230 15.35 8.30 -5.42
N ALA A 231 14.53 7.25 -5.54
CA ALA A 231 14.40 6.20 -4.52
C ALA A 231 15.57 5.19 -4.53
N THR A 232 16.50 5.32 -5.47
CA THR A 232 17.73 4.51 -5.53
C THR A 232 18.90 5.18 -4.81
N ASN A 233 18.99 6.51 -4.82
CA ASN A 233 20.17 7.23 -4.29
C ASN A 233 19.86 8.44 -3.39
N GLY A 234 18.60 8.84 -3.24
CA GLY A 234 18.18 9.95 -2.36
C GLY A 234 18.35 11.34 -2.97
N GLN A 235 18.72 11.44 -4.25
CA GLN A 235 18.91 12.73 -4.92
C GLN A 235 17.57 13.45 -5.13
N LEU A 236 17.51 14.73 -4.77
CA LEU A 236 16.38 15.62 -5.07
C LEU A 236 16.36 15.99 -6.56
N LEU A 237 15.18 15.97 -7.17
CA LEU A 237 14.93 16.28 -8.57
C LEU A 237 13.94 17.45 -8.72
#